data_AF-A0A383VN71-F1
#
_entry.id   AF-A0A383VN71-F1
#
_cell.length_a   1.000
_cell.length_b   1.000
_cell.length_c   1.000
_cell.angle_alpha   90.00
_cell.angle_beta   90.00
_cell.angle_gamma   90.00
#
_symmetry.space_group_name_H-M   'P 1'
#
loop_
_entity.id
_entity.type
_entity.pdbx_description
1 polymer ?
#
loop_
_entity_poly.entity_id
_entity_poly.type
_entity_poly.pdbx_seq_one_letter_code
_entity_poly.pdbx_strand_id
1 'polypeptide(L)' 'MCMVQVVPGKADKKPDSHEHALQAYSNGQAVPYSYTLRVVQHEGARATRVQSAKTQSSPGYIRNESGGMFTS' A
#
# COMPACT_ATOMS: atom_id res chain seq x y z
N MET A 1 -14.31 -8.21 -18.07
CA MET A 1 -14.69 -7.48 -16.85
C MET A 1 -14.03 -8.17 -15.66
N CYS A 2 -12.91 -7.66 -15.15
CA CYS A 2 -12.29 -8.21 -13.94
C CYS A 2 -12.94 -7.56 -12.72
N MET A 3 -13.65 -8.36 -11.92
CA MET A 3 -14.16 -7.94 -10.62
C MET A 3 -12.99 -7.71 -9.68
N VAL A 4 -12.79 -6.48 -9.21
CA VAL A 4 -11.85 -6.17 -8.14
C VAL A 4 -12.46 -6.71 -6.84
N GLN A 5 -12.01 -7.88 -6.40
CA GLN A 5 -12.35 -8.39 -5.09
C GLN A 5 -11.69 -7.49 -4.03
N VAL A 6 -12.50 -6.72 -3.31
CA VAL A 6 -12.04 -5.97 -2.13
C VAL A 6 -11.79 -6.99 -1.02
N VAL A 7 -10.55 -7.43 -0.87
CA VAL A 7 -10.16 -8.31 0.23
C VAL A 7 -10.19 -7.49 1.53
N PRO A 8 -10.99 -7.89 2.54
CA PRO A 8 -11.06 -7.14 3.80
C PRO A 8 -9.71 -7.18 4.52
N GLY A 9 -9.14 -6.00 4.77
CA GLY A 9 -7.91 -5.86 5.55
C GLY A 9 -8.12 -6.25 7.01
N LYS A 10 -7.09 -6.81 7.65
CA LYS A 10 -7.09 -7.09 9.09
C LYS A 10 -6.76 -5.80 9.82
N ALA A 11 -7.68 -5.35 10.67
CA ALA A 11 -7.47 -4.18 11.53
C ALA A 11 -6.98 -4.63 12.92
N ASP A 12 -6.11 -3.84 13.53
CA ASP A 12 -5.69 -4.00 14.93
C ASP A 12 -6.84 -3.75 15.93
N LYS A 13 -7.78 -2.89 15.55
CA LYS A 13 -8.95 -2.51 16.38
C LYS A 13 -10.25 -2.56 15.61
N LYS A 14 -11.32 -2.82 16.37
CA LYS A 14 -12.70 -2.72 15.90
C LYS A 14 -13.03 -1.26 15.54
N PRO A 15 -13.80 -1.01 14.46
CA PRO A 15 -14.18 0.34 14.03
C PRO A 15 -14.84 1.15 15.15
N ASP A 16 -15.79 0.55 15.86
CA ASP A 16 -16.58 1.22 16.92
C ASP A 16 -15.69 1.82 18.02
N SER A 17 -14.62 1.13 18.40
CA SER A 17 -13.71 1.59 19.46
C SER A 17 -12.88 2.80 19.04
N HIS A 18 -12.49 2.85 17.76
CA HIS A 18 -11.76 3.97 17.17
C HIS A 18 -12.68 5.17 16.99
N GLU A 19 -13.90 4.96 16.49
CA GLU A 19 -14.90 6.01 16.29
C GLU A 19 -15.31 6.66 17.61
N HIS A 20 -15.51 5.86 18.66
CA HIS A 20 -15.81 6.39 19.99
C HIS A 20 -14.64 7.23 20.56
N ALA A 21 -13.40 6.77 20.38
CA ALA A 21 -12.22 7.52 20.82
C ALA A 21 -12.06 8.85 20.07
N LEU A 22 -12.35 8.87 18.75
CA LEU A 22 -12.36 10.10 17.96
C LEU A 22 -13.47 11.05 18.42
N GLN A 23 -14.67 10.54 18.67
CA GLN A 23 -15.77 11.37 19.14
C GLN A 23 -15.45 12.02 20.50
N ALA A 24 -14.88 11.26 21.44
CA ALA A 24 -14.46 11.79 22.74
C ALA A 24 -13.38 12.87 22.61
N TYR A 25 -12.42 12.68 21.69
CA TYR A 25 -11.39 13.67 21.38
C TYR A 25 -12.00 14.95 20.77
N SER A 26 -12.94 14.81 19.82
CA SER A 26 -13.68 15.93 19.22
C SER A 26 -14.51 16.70 20.25
N ASN A 27 -15.01 16.03 21.28
CA ASN A 27 -15.72 16.65 22.40
C ASN A 27 -14.78 17.40 23.38
N GLY A 28 -13.46 17.42 23.12
CA GLY A 28 -12.46 18.10 23.94
C GLY A 28 -11.93 17.28 25.12
N GLN A 29 -12.24 15.98 25.19
CA GLN A 29 -11.68 15.11 26.22
C GLN A 29 -10.23 14.75 25.92
N ALA A 30 -9.41 14.64 26.97
CA ALA A 30 -8.03 14.19 26.84
C ALA A 30 -8.00 12.66 26.60
N VAL A 31 -7.99 12.28 25.31
CA VAL A 31 -7.88 10.88 24.87
C VAL A 31 -6.42 10.56 24.55
N PRO A 32 -5.85 9.44 25.05
CA PRO A 32 -4.48 9.09 24.72
C PRO A 32 -4.34 8.76 23.22
N TYR A 33 -3.22 9.17 22.62
CA TYR A 33 -2.96 9.01 21.19
C TYR A 33 -3.10 7.56 20.68
N SER A 34 -2.72 6.60 21.52
CA SER A 34 -2.85 5.19 21.19
C SER A 34 -4.29 4.75 20.96
N TYR A 35 -5.31 5.43 21.49
CA TYR A 35 -6.72 5.07 21.32
C TYR A 35 -7.33 5.62 20.04
N THR A 36 -6.89 6.80 19.60
CA THR A 36 -7.35 7.41 18.35
C THR A 36 -6.70 6.77 17.12
N LEU A 37 -5.52 6.16 17.26
CA LEU A 37 -4.88 5.44 16.17
C LEU A 37 -5.59 4.12 15.82
N ARG A 38 -5.70 3.82 14.52
CA ARG A 38 -6.15 2.54 13.98
C ARG A 38 -5.32 2.18 12.75
N VAL A 39 -4.82 0.95 12.69
CA VAL A 39 -3.97 0.45 11.61
C VAL A 39 -4.68 -0.69 10.90
N VAL A 40 -4.85 -0.56 9.58
CA VAL A 40 -5.44 -1.59 8.74
C VAL A 40 -4.35 -2.19 7.87
N GLN A 41 -4.11 -3.48 8.04
CA GLN A 41 -3.14 -4.24 7.24
C GLN A 41 -3.87 -5.04 6.16
N HIS A 42 -3.51 -4.81 4.90
CA HIS A 42 -4.01 -5.58 3.76
C HIS A 42 -3.07 -6.75 3.45
N GLU A 43 -3.58 -7.76 2.75
CA GLU A 43 -2.79 -8.95 2.41
C GLU A 43 -1.56 -8.63 1.55
N GLY A 44 -1.63 -7.57 0.75
CA GLY A 44 -0.52 -7.12 -0.09
C GLY A 44 -0.04 -8.19 -1.07
N ALA A 45 1.19 -8.02 -1.57
CA ALA A 45 1.88 -9.06 -2.32
C ALA A 45 2.56 -10.03 -1.34
N ARG A 46 2.42 -11.34 -1.59
CA ARG A 46 3.13 -12.38 -0.82
C ARG A 46 4.64 -12.36 -1.05
N ALA A 47 5.07 -11.91 -2.23
CA ALA A 47 6.47 -11.83 -2.59
C ALA A 47 7.18 -10.83 -1.68
N THR A 48 8.37 -11.21 -1.19
CA THR A 48 9.23 -10.28 -0.47
C THR A 48 9.60 -9.11 -1.37
N ARG A 49 9.78 -7.93 -0.78
CA ARG A 49 10.21 -6.75 -1.54
C ARG A 49 11.64 -6.95 -2.02
N VAL A 50 11.80 -7.25 -3.30
CA VAL A 50 13.09 -7.29 -3.99
C VAL A 50 13.32 -5.93 -4.67
N GLN A 51 14.58 -5.52 -4.82
CA GLN A 51 14.90 -4.37 -5.66
C GLN A 51 14.37 -4.62 -7.08
N SER A 52 13.79 -3.60 -7.70
CA SER A 52 13.25 -3.71 -9.06
C SER A 52 14.35 -4.14 -10.01
N ALA A 53 14.14 -5.24 -10.73
CA ALA A 53 15.05 -5.66 -11.78
C ALA A 53 15.12 -4.57 -12.85
N LYS A 54 16.34 -4.23 -13.29
CA LYS A 54 16.53 -3.38 -14.47
C LYS A 54 16.10 -4.19 -15.68
N THR A 55 14.93 -3.89 -16.20
CA THR A 55 14.38 -4.56 -17.40
C THR A 55 15.10 -4.14 -18.67
N GLN A 56 15.75 -2.97 -18.66
CA GLN A 56 16.50 -2.44 -19.79
C GLN A 56 17.86 -1.91 -19.34
N SER A 57 18.88 -2.20 -20.15
CA SER A 57 20.19 -1.56 -20.05
C SER A 57 20.16 -0.19 -20.72
N SER A 58 21.22 0.61 -20.51
CA SER A 58 21.29 1.94 -21.10
C SER A 58 21.29 1.86 -22.64
N PRO A 59 20.55 2.73 -23.36
CA PRO A 59 20.33 2.65 -24.81
C PRO A 59 21.60 2.70 -25.69
N GLY A 60 22.76 3.03 -25.11
CA GLY A 60 24.05 3.02 -25.80
C GLY A 60 24.73 1.64 -25.86
N TYR A 61 24.35 0.69 -25.00
CA TYR A 61 25.04 -0.62 -24.90
C TYR A 61 24.42 -1.70 -25.79
N ILE A 62 23.12 -1.61 -26.08
CA ILE A 62 22.40 -2.62 -26.86
C ILE A 62 21.39 -1.95 -27.79
N ARG A 63 21.27 -2.47 -29.01
CA ARG A 63 20.31 -2.06 -30.04
C ARG A 63 19.49 -3.27 -30.48
N ASN A 64 18.29 -3.04 -30.99
CA ASN A 64 17.51 -4.08 -31.64
C ASN A 64 18.11 -4.45 -33.01
N GLU A 65 17.57 -5.48 -33.67
CA GLU A 65 18.06 -5.98 -34.97
C GLU A 65 18.09 -4.91 -36.07
N SER A 66 17.18 -3.94 -36.01
CA SER A 66 17.11 -2.78 -36.91
C SER A 66 17.96 -1.57 -36.47
N GLY A 67 18.73 -1.66 -35.38
CA GLY A 67 19.56 -0.58 -34.85
C GLY A 67 18.84 0.43 -33.93
N GLY A 68 17.57 0.20 -33.61
CA GLY A 68 16.74 1.02 -32.73
C GLY A 68 16.87 0.68 -31.24
N MET A 69 16.19 1.46 -30.40
CA MET A 69 16.11 1.25 -28.95
C MET A 69 15.06 0.19 -28.61
N PHE A 70 15.25 -0.55 -27.51
CA PHE A 70 14.23 -1.45 -26.99
C PHE A 70 13.14 -0.65 -26.27
N THR A 71 11.90 -0.73 -26.75
CA THR A 71 10.72 -0.14 -26.11
C THR A 71 9.77 -1.25 -25.68
N SER A 72 9.10 -1.05 -24.55
CA SER A 72 8.02 -1.91 -24.03
C SER A 72 6.78 -1.92 -24.90
#